data_AF-A0A3G8XHY9-F1
#
_entry.id   AF-A0A3G8XHY9-F1
#
_cell.length_a   1.000
_cell.length_b   1.000
_cell.length_c   1.000
_cell.angle_alpha   90.00
_cell.angle_beta   90.00
_cell.angle_gamma   90.00
#
_symmetry.space_group_name_H-M   'P 1'
#
loop_
_entity.id
_entity.type
_entity.pdbx_description
1 polymer ?
#
loop_
_entity_poly.entity_id
_entity_poly.type
_entity_poly.pdbx_seq_one_letter_code
_entity_poly.pdbx_strand_id
1 'polypeptide(L)' 'MDKIIKDKFKNIPIDDDTIVLYSQEAKFGELDVLYEIWIFDRVVKAQSFIFLKDDISHLKNEGLIKMINESTKHLT' A
#
# COMPACT_ATOMS: atom_id res chain seq x y z
N MET A 1 -1.32 20.25 17.43
CA MET A 1 -1.90 18.89 17.41
C MET A 1 -0.82 18.02 16.79
N ASP A 2 -0.09 17.28 17.61
CA ASP A 2 1.01 16.46 17.10
C ASP A 2 0.40 15.29 16.33
N LYS A 3 0.65 15.28 15.01
CA LYS A 3 0.31 14.16 14.15
C LYS A 3 1.18 13.00 14.62
N ILE A 4 0.63 12.11 15.44
CA ILE A 4 1.26 10.83 15.73
C ILE A 4 1.32 10.10 14.39
N ILE A 5 2.46 10.20 13.69
CA ILE A 5 2.78 9.30 12.59
C ILE A 5 3.02 7.97 13.28
N LYS A 6 1.98 7.15 13.34
CA LYS A 6 2.12 5.76 13.80
C LYS A 6 3.11 5.13 12.85
N ASP A 7 4.15 4.52 13.39
CA ASP A 7 5.10 3.70 12.65
C ASP A 7 4.50 2.35 12.22
N LYS A 8 3.28 2.39 11.66
CA LYS A 8 2.41 1.22 11.48
C LYS A 8 3.01 0.25 10.47
N PHE A 9 3.78 0.79 9.51
CA PHE A 9 4.43 0.03 8.45
C PHE A 9 5.95 0.01 8.59
N LYS A 10 6.49 0.04 9.82
CA LYS A 10 7.93 -0.19 10.02
C LYS A 10 8.30 -1.65 9.75
N ASN A 11 9.51 -1.85 9.21
CA ASN A 11 10.13 -3.16 8.98
C ASN A 11 9.37 -4.06 8.00
N ILE A 12 8.76 -3.48 6.95
CA ILE A 12 8.29 -4.27 5.82
C ILE A 12 9.52 -4.93 5.16
N PRO A 13 9.54 -6.26 5.01
CA PRO A 13 10.64 -6.93 4.33
C PRO A 13 10.69 -6.50 2.86
N ILE A 14 11.89 -6.30 2.36
CA ILE A 14 12.17 -5.92 0.97
C ILE A 14 13.14 -6.95 0.42
N ASP A 15 12.86 -7.48 -0.77
CA ASP A 15 13.77 -8.39 -1.45
C ASP A 15 15.04 -7.63 -1.89
N ASP A 16 16.21 -8.27 -1.85
CA ASP A 16 17.51 -7.62 -2.15
C ASP A 16 17.56 -6.96 -3.55
N ASP A 17 16.82 -7.52 -4.51
CA ASP A 17 16.71 -7.00 -5.88
C ASP A 17 15.65 -5.91 -6.05
N THR A 18 14.97 -5.51 -4.96
CA THR A 18 13.96 -4.47 -4.94
C THR A 18 14.52 -3.16 -4.40
N ILE A 19 14.42 -2.10 -5.19
CA ILE A 19 14.76 -0.73 -4.79
C ILE A 19 13.46 0.06 -4.63
N VAL A 20 13.14 0.42 -3.38
CA VAL A 20 12.02 1.32 -3.08
C VAL A 20 12.43 2.76 -3.39
N LEU A 21 11.74 3.38 -4.34
CA LEU A 21 11.98 4.77 -4.77
C LEU A 21 11.15 5.78 -3.96
N TYR A 22 9.99 5.35 -3.51
CA TYR A 22 9.04 6.16 -2.75
C TYR A 22 8.26 5.25 -1.81
N SER A 23 8.09 5.69 -0.56
CA SER A 23 7.29 4.98 0.44
C SER A 23 6.62 6.01 1.34
N GLN A 24 5.29 5.97 1.41
CA GLN A 24 4.51 6.91 2.21
C GLN A 24 3.27 6.24 2.79
N GLU A 25 3.07 6.41 4.10
CA GLU A 25 1.81 6.05 4.73
C GLU A 25 0.69 6.98 4.25
N ALA A 26 -0.41 6.38 3.81
CA ALA A 26 -1.54 7.05 3.21
C ALA A 26 -2.87 6.43 3.69
N LYS A 27 -3.97 7.00 3.20
CA LYS A 27 -5.33 6.48 3.41
C LYS A 27 -5.89 5.95 2.10
N PHE A 28 -6.48 4.76 2.14
CA PHE A 28 -7.25 4.19 1.05
C PHE A 28 -8.69 3.95 1.52
N GLY A 29 -9.56 4.93 1.26
CA GLY A 29 -10.81 5.06 2.01
C GLY A 29 -10.50 5.30 3.49
N GLU A 30 -11.08 4.48 4.36
CA GLU A 30 -10.83 4.53 5.81
C GLU A 30 -9.57 3.76 6.25
N LEU A 31 -9.03 2.90 5.39
CA LEU A 31 -7.91 2.01 5.70
C LEU A 31 -6.58 2.77 5.69
N ASP A 32 -5.73 2.50 6.69
CA ASP A 32 -4.32 2.88 6.62
C ASP A 32 -3.61 1.96 5.63
N VAL A 33 -2.81 2.54 4.74
CA VAL A 33 -2.01 1.79 3.76
C VAL A 33 -0.61 2.38 3.65
N LEU A 34 0.34 1.57 3.22
CA LEU A 34 1.63 2.07 2.73
C LEU A 34 1.58 2.07 1.19
N TYR A 35 1.72 3.25 0.60
CA TYR A 35 1.86 3.38 -0.84
C TYR A 35 3.34 3.42 -1.20
N GLU A 36 3.76 2.52 -2.09
CA GLU A 36 5.14 2.41 -2.54
C GLU A 36 5.27 2.47 -4.05
N ILE A 37 6.39 3.03 -4.49
CA ILE A 37 6.88 2.95 -5.87
C ILE A 37 8.24 2.27 -5.78
N TRP A 38 8.43 1.22 -6.56
CA TRP A 38 9.65 0.41 -6.50
C TRP A 38 10.11 -0.02 -7.89
N ILE A 39 11.36 -0.44 -7.96
CA ILE A 39 11.96 -1.12 -9.10
C ILE A 39 12.47 -2.49 -8.64
N PHE A 40 12.10 -3.56 -9.36
CA PHE A 40 12.61 -4.92 -9.14
C PHE A 40 13.56 -5.31 -10.27
N ASP A 41 14.71 -5.87 -9.90
CA ASP A 41 15.77 -6.33 -10.80
C ASP A 41 16.15 -5.27 -11.85
N ARG A 42 16.05 -3.98 -11.50
CA ARG A 42 16.30 -2.83 -12.39
C ARG A 42 15.41 -2.75 -13.66
N VAL A 43 14.53 -3.72 -13.90
CA VAL A 43 13.73 -3.82 -15.12
C VAL A 43 12.26 -3.46 -14.87
N VAL A 44 11.68 -3.99 -13.79
CA VAL A 44 10.25 -3.84 -13.54
C VAL A 44 10.03 -2.66 -12.61
N LYS A 45 9.33 -1.64 -13.10
CA LYS A 45 8.86 -0.52 -12.27
C LYS A 45 7.38 -0.71 -11.97
N ALA A 46 7.02 -0.65 -10.69
CA ALA A 46 5.65 -0.83 -10.27
C ALA A 46 5.31 0.02 -9.05
N GLN A 47 4.04 -0.02 -8.67
CA GLN A 47 3.49 0.65 -7.52
C GLN A 47 2.64 -0.34 -6.73
N SER A 48 2.64 -0.20 -5.41
CA SER A 48 1.90 -1.09 -4.51
C SER A 48 1.16 -0.30 -3.43
N PHE A 49 -0.01 -0.80 -3.05
CA PHE A 49 -0.66 -0.48 -1.78
C PHE A 49 -0.51 -1.69 -0.86
N ILE A 50 0.13 -1.49 0.29
CA ILE A 50 0.36 -2.53 1.28
C ILE A 50 -0.61 -2.31 2.43
N PHE A 51 -1.31 -3.38 2.80
CA PHE A 51 -2.31 -3.40 3.86
C PHE A 51 -1.81 -4.29 5.00
N LEU A 52 -2.09 -3.91 6.25
CA LEU A 52 -1.91 -4.84 7.35
C LEU A 52 -3.02 -5.88 7.34
N LYS A 53 -2.63 -7.14 7.55
CA LYS A 53 -3.55 -8.27 7.57
C LYS A 53 -4.72 -8.05 8.53
N ASP A 54 -4.46 -7.54 9.72
CA ASP A 54 -5.49 -7.35 10.74
C ASP A 54 -6.53 -6.31 10.30
N ASP A 55 -6.09 -5.23 9.62
CA ASP A 55 -6.97 -4.17 9.12
C ASP A 55 -7.91 -4.67 8.01
N ILE A 56 -7.55 -5.73 7.30
CA ILE A 56 -8.37 -6.29 6.20
C ILE A 56 -8.95 -7.66 6.51
N SER A 57 -8.66 -8.24 7.68
CA SER A 57 -9.08 -9.59 8.06
C SER A 57 -10.60 -9.80 8.06
N HIS A 58 -11.36 -8.73 8.27
CA HIS A 58 -12.82 -8.71 8.26
C HIS A 58 -13.42 -8.53 6.85
N LEU A 59 -12.60 -8.14 5.86
CA LEU A 59 -13.00 -7.96 4.48
C LEU A 59 -12.85 -9.27 3.71
N LYS A 60 -13.90 -9.68 3.01
CA LYS A 60 -13.78 -10.75 2.01
C LYS A 60 -13.03 -10.23 0.78
N ASN A 61 -12.35 -11.11 0.05
CA ASN A 61 -11.62 -10.78 -1.19
C ASN A 61 -12.46 -9.95 -2.17
N GLU A 62 -13.74 -10.28 -2.32
CA GLU A 62 -14.69 -9.54 -3.16
C GLU A 62 -14.84 -8.06 -2.75
N GLY A 63 -14.82 -7.78 -1.44
CA GLY A 63 -14.90 -6.42 -0.90
C GLY A 63 -13.65 -5.60 -1.21
N LEU A 64 -12.47 -6.22 -1.08
CA LEU A 64 -11.20 -5.57 -1.44
C LEU A 64 -11.13 -5.25 -2.94
N ILE A 65 -11.50 -6.21 -3.79
CA ILE A 65 -11.52 -6.01 -5.25
C ILE A 65 -12.48 -4.88 -5.63
N LYS A 66 -13.66 -4.82 -5.01
CA LYS A 66 -14.62 -3.75 -5.26
C LYS A 66 -14.07 -2.38 -4.89
N MET A 67 -13.45 -2.24 -3.72
CA MET A 67 -12.83 -0.97 -3.29
C MET A 67 -11.73 -0.51 -4.27
N ILE A 68 -10.87 -1.43 -4.73
CA ILE A 68 -9.81 -1.13 -5.69
C ILE A 68 -10.40 -0.65 -7.02
N ASN A 69 -11.40 -1.35 -7.54
CA ASN A 69 -12.06 -0.97 -8.80
C ASN A 69 -12.79 0.38 -8.72
N GLU A 70 -13.32 0.76 -7.55
CA GLU A 70 -13.97 2.06 -7.36
C GLU A 70 -12.94 3.21 -7.32
N SER A 71 -11.78 2.99 -6.70
CA SER A 71 -10.71 4.01 -6.63
C SER A 71 -10.03 4.30 -7.98
N THR A 72 -9.96 3.31 -8.87
CA THR A 72 -9.27 3.42 -10.17
C THR A 72 -10.15 4.01 -11.27
N LYS A 73 -11.49 3.99 -11.10
CA LYS A 73 -12.45 4.63 -12.02
C LYS A 73 -12.35 6.15 -12.10
N HIS A 74 -11.57 6.80 -11.24
CA HIS A 74 -11.30 8.25 -11.32
C HIS A 74 -9.93 8.57 -11.94
N LEU A 75 -9.21 7.56 -12.42
CA LEU A 75 -7.88 7.68 -13.04
C LEU A 75 -7.89 7.39 -14.56
N THR A 76 -9.06 7.18 -15.16
CA THR A 76 -9.30 7.02 -16.61
C THR A 76 -10.37 7.97 -17.08
#